data_AF-A0A1G5JQG8-F1
#
_entry.id   AF-A0A1G5JQG8-F1
#
_cell.length_a   1.000
_cell.length_b   1.000
_cell.length_c   1.000
_cell.angle_alpha   90.00
_cell.angle_beta   90.00
_cell.angle_gamma   90.00
#
_symmetry.space_group_name_H-M   'P 1'
#
loop_
_entity.id
_entity.type
_entity.pdbx_description
1 polymer ?
#
loop_
_entity_poly.entity_id
_entity_poly.type
_entity_poly.pdbx_seq_one_letter_code
_entity_poly.pdbx_strand_id
1 'polypeptide(L)'
;MSCQYNRKLQKYLDEGLSSKEMLEVEAHIEECHDCQTKLDSLIEEPVVIVKESLNIDDEVLIDRIKAHRKGVRRITLYGVLGFILGLFSRYYTTDPFIVTKALMALPYKLAEFALSPFFSKNAISPWDQWHYRVTMGFGYFPYHPILGAVVEFITPAIIVTFIAIMIGHLVSDKRVFRRKNIVKFILAGIIVFSLWIGVVHIIYSRTITQIEELNGIKSVIIYERDERSTSWLIKIDQYNLGIENHAEFLSDISNAEIINSTYYGEIGSTGYELAFEFNGGGRMIGQLDESGAFIMQNRRLYQLSEDTMNLLKQIVGRDINEEKN
;
A
#
# COMPACT_ATOMS: atom_id res chain seq x y z
N MET A 1 72.40 -4.64 -37.53
CA MET A 1 72.20 -4.27 -38.94
C MET A 1 70.73 -3.94 -39.11
N SER A 2 70.35 -2.77 -39.63
CA SER A 2 68.93 -2.40 -39.72
C SER A 2 68.23 -3.25 -40.77
N CYS A 3 67.13 -3.92 -40.41
CA CYS A 3 66.32 -4.70 -41.35
C CYS A 3 65.91 -3.84 -42.57
N GLN A 4 66.06 -4.41 -43.78
CA GLN A 4 65.77 -3.73 -45.04
C GLN A 4 64.27 -3.40 -45.19
N TYR A 5 63.39 -4.20 -44.57
CA TYR A 5 61.94 -4.04 -44.62
C TYR A 5 61.40 -2.91 -43.74
N ASN A 6 62.21 -2.37 -42.82
CA ASN A 6 61.82 -1.23 -41.98
C ASN A 6 61.38 0.01 -42.77
N ARG A 7 61.90 0.21 -43.99
CA ARG A 7 61.51 1.33 -44.86
C ARG A 7 60.15 1.11 -45.57
N LYS A 8 59.65 -0.12 -45.57
CA LYS A 8 58.37 -0.50 -46.20
C LYS A 8 57.20 -0.56 -45.21
N LEU A 9 57.44 -0.57 -43.89
CA LEU A 9 56.41 -0.70 -42.85
C LEU A 9 55.36 0.42 -42.87
N GLN A 10 55.78 1.67 -43.09
CA GLN A 10 54.82 2.79 -43.16
C GLN A 10 53.93 2.69 -44.41
N LYS A 11 54.50 2.29 -45.55
CA LYS A 11 53.72 2.04 -46.78
C LYS A 11 52.82 0.80 -46.67
N TYR A 12 53.17 -0.14 -45.82
CA TYR A 12 52.33 -1.30 -45.49
C TYR A 12 51.10 -0.86 -44.67
N LEU A 13 51.28 -0.01 -43.64
CA LEU A 13 50.18 0.58 -42.88
C LEU A 13 49.25 1.47 -43.73
N ASP A 14 49.81 2.20 -44.69
CA ASP A 14 49.06 3.07 -45.60
C ASP A 14 48.45 2.34 -46.82
N GLU A 15 48.52 1.00 -46.87
CA GLU A 15 48.06 0.14 -47.99
C GLU A 15 48.66 0.52 -49.38
N GLY A 16 49.80 1.21 -49.39
CA GLY A 16 50.42 1.74 -50.60
C GLY A 16 51.35 0.77 -51.34
N LEU A 17 51.37 -0.52 -50.94
CA LEU A 17 52.20 -1.56 -51.53
C LEU A 17 51.39 -2.46 -52.47
N SER A 18 52.06 -3.06 -53.46
CA SER A 18 51.40 -4.05 -54.32
C SER A 18 51.05 -5.32 -53.54
N SER A 19 49.98 -6.04 -53.92
CA SER A 19 49.48 -7.20 -53.16
C SER A 19 50.53 -8.30 -52.94
N LYS A 20 51.49 -8.45 -53.87
CA LYS A 20 52.59 -9.40 -53.73
C LYS A 20 53.63 -8.93 -52.70
N GLU A 21 53.94 -7.65 -52.68
CA GLU A 21 54.88 -7.07 -51.71
C GLU A 21 54.29 -6.99 -50.30
N MET A 22 52.97 -6.85 -50.16
CA MET A 22 52.30 -6.92 -48.86
C MET A 22 52.47 -8.29 -48.20
N LEU A 23 52.24 -9.37 -48.95
CA LEU A 23 52.42 -10.75 -48.46
C LEU A 23 53.89 -11.04 -48.07
N GLU A 24 54.85 -10.51 -48.83
CA GLU A 24 56.28 -10.65 -48.53
C GLU A 24 56.68 -9.88 -47.26
N VAL A 25 56.08 -8.71 -47.02
CA VAL A 25 56.31 -7.90 -45.81
C VAL A 25 55.64 -8.55 -44.60
N GLU A 26 54.43 -9.09 -44.74
CA GLU A 26 53.72 -9.81 -43.68
C GLU A 26 54.49 -11.04 -43.19
N ALA A 27 54.89 -11.91 -44.12
CA ALA A 27 55.70 -13.09 -43.81
C ALA A 27 57.01 -12.72 -43.10
N HIS A 28 57.61 -11.58 -43.46
CA HIS A 28 58.82 -11.11 -42.81
C HIS A 28 58.56 -10.51 -41.41
N ILE A 29 57.45 -9.79 -41.21
CA ILE A 29 57.07 -9.24 -39.90
C ILE A 29 56.80 -10.38 -38.90
N GLU A 30 56.24 -11.50 -39.33
CA GLU A 30 56.02 -12.66 -38.45
C GLU A 30 57.33 -13.23 -37.86
N GLU A 31 58.43 -13.15 -38.62
CA GLU A 31 59.72 -13.72 -38.22
C GLU A 31 60.70 -12.68 -37.62
N CYS A 32 60.52 -11.38 -37.89
CA CYS A 32 61.46 -10.34 -37.48
C CYS A 32 60.94 -9.48 -36.31
N HIS A 33 61.49 -9.72 -35.12
CA HIS A 33 61.13 -9.00 -33.90
C HIS A 33 61.39 -7.47 -33.96
N ASP A 34 62.43 -7.04 -34.68
CA ASP A 34 62.73 -5.62 -34.89
C ASP A 34 61.64 -4.91 -35.71
N CYS A 35 61.04 -5.60 -36.68
CA CYS A 35 59.97 -5.04 -37.51
C CYS A 35 58.63 -5.02 -36.77
N GLN A 36 58.35 -6.03 -35.92
CA GLN A 36 57.16 -6.04 -35.05
C GLN A 36 57.19 -4.85 -34.07
N THR A 37 58.29 -4.69 -33.34
CA THR A 37 58.44 -3.62 -32.35
C THR A 37 58.27 -2.23 -32.99
N LYS A 38 58.74 -2.08 -34.24
CA LYS A 38 58.62 -0.82 -34.97
C LYS A 38 57.22 -0.61 -35.54
N LEU A 39 56.53 -1.66 -35.97
CA LEU A 39 55.13 -1.59 -36.38
C LEU A 39 54.23 -1.18 -35.21
N ASP A 40 54.43 -1.80 -34.03
CA ASP A 40 53.70 -1.45 -32.81
C ASP A 40 53.90 0.03 -32.45
N SER A 41 55.14 0.54 -32.54
CA SER A 41 55.44 1.96 -32.30
C SER A 41 54.79 2.92 -33.31
N LEU A 42 54.42 2.46 -34.51
CA LEU A 42 53.75 3.25 -35.54
C LEU A 42 52.22 3.20 -35.41
N ILE A 43 51.68 2.13 -34.82
CA ILE A 43 50.24 1.97 -34.56
C ILE A 43 49.84 2.73 -33.28
N GLU A 44 50.75 2.87 -32.30
CA GLU A 44 50.56 3.59 -31.05
C GLU A 44 50.58 5.15 -31.18
N GLU A 45 50.08 5.73 -32.27
CA GLU A 45 49.70 7.14 -32.20
C GLU A 45 48.48 7.27 -31.27
N PRO A 46 48.61 7.93 -30.10
CA PRO A 46 47.51 8.01 -29.15
C PRO A 46 46.38 8.81 -29.80
N VAL A 47 45.22 8.16 -29.97
CA VAL A 47 43.98 8.82 -30.36
C VAL A 47 43.71 9.95 -29.37
N VAL A 48 44.02 11.18 -29.78
CA VAL A 48 43.71 12.38 -29.01
C VAL A 48 42.20 12.58 -29.12
N ILE A 49 41.46 11.95 -28.21
CA ILE A 49 40.07 12.32 -27.95
C ILE A 49 40.15 13.76 -27.44
N VAL A 50 39.84 14.72 -28.31
CA VAL A 50 39.61 16.12 -27.93
C VAL A 50 38.38 16.10 -27.02
N LYS A 51 38.62 15.90 -25.71
CA LYS A 51 37.64 16.21 -24.69
C LYS A 51 37.53 17.73 -24.73
N GLU A 52 36.50 18.20 -25.41
CA GLU A 52 36.08 19.59 -25.38
C GLU A 52 35.92 19.96 -23.89
N SER A 53 36.92 20.65 -23.33
CA SER A 53 36.88 21.10 -21.95
C SER A 53 35.81 22.17 -21.90
N LEU A 54 34.62 21.79 -21.46
CA LEU A 54 33.54 22.70 -21.13
C LEU A 54 34.07 23.67 -20.08
N ASN A 55 34.60 24.81 -20.53
CA ASN A 55 35.00 25.94 -19.69
C ASN A 55 33.71 26.63 -19.22
N ILE A 56 33.00 25.95 -18.32
CA ILE A 56 31.85 26.50 -17.64
C ILE A 56 32.43 27.24 -16.45
N ASP A 57 32.20 28.55 -16.40
CA ASP A 57 32.62 29.40 -15.31
C ASP A 57 32.19 28.80 -13.97
N ASP A 58 33.13 28.60 -13.05
CA ASP A 58 32.89 27.93 -11.76
C ASP A 58 31.80 28.65 -10.96
N GLU A 59 31.67 29.96 -11.15
CA GLU A 59 30.63 30.80 -10.55
C GLU A 59 29.22 30.37 -11.00
N VAL A 60 29.05 30.05 -12.29
CA VAL A 60 27.78 29.56 -12.85
C VAL A 60 27.45 28.16 -12.34
N LEU A 61 28.46 27.30 -12.16
CA LEU A 61 28.28 25.98 -11.55
C LEU A 61 27.87 26.09 -10.08
N ILE A 62 28.53 26.94 -9.31
CA ILE A 62 28.23 27.18 -7.89
C ILE A 62 26.81 27.73 -7.73
N ASP A 63 26.39 28.68 -8.56
CA ASP A 63 25.04 29.24 -8.52
C ASP A 63 23.97 28.22 -8.89
N ARG A 64 24.26 27.34 -9.87
CA ARG A 64 23.37 26.24 -10.22
C ARG A 64 23.23 25.23 -9.08
N ILE A 65 24.33 24.90 -8.39
CA ILE A 65 24.33 24.02 -7.22
C ILE A 65 23.56 24.64 -6.05
N LYS A 66 23.78 25.94 -5.76
CA LYS A 66 23.04 26.68 -4.73
C LYS A 66 21.54 26.72 -5.04
N ALA A 67 21.17 27.03 -6.29
CA ALA A 67 19.79 27.04 -6.74
C ALA A 67 19.14 25.64 -6.66
N HIS A 68 19.89 24.58 -6.99
CA HIS A 68 19.44 23.20 -6.83
C HIS A 68 19.18 22.84 -5.36
N ARG A 69 20.15 23.08 -4.46
CA ARG A 69 19.97 22.80 -3.02
C ARG A 69 18.79 23.59 -2.44
N LYS A 70 18.63 24.87 -2.81
CA LYS A 70 17.51 25.71 -2.38
C LYS A 70 16.17 25.18 -2.88
N GLY A 71 16.11 24.74 -4.14
CA GLY A 71 14.92 24.13 -4.72
C GLY A 71 14.56 22.80 -4.08
N VAL A 72 15.54 21.90 -3.87
CA VAL A 72 15.34 20.62 -3.16
C VAL A 72 14.79 20.87 -1.77
N ARG A 73 15.41 21.76 -0.97
CA ARG A 73 14.95 22.09 0.39
C ARG A 73 13.50 22.60 0.40
N ARG A 74 13.14 23.45 -0.57
CA ARG A 74 11.78 23.96 -0.73
C ARG A 74 10.80 22.84 -1.04
N ILE A 75 11.12 21.96 -1.99
CA ILE A 75 10.29 20.82 -2.36
C ILE A 75 10.08 19.88 -1.17
N THR A 76 11.15 19.57 -0.42
CA THR A 76 11.06 18.75 0.80
C THR A 76 10.17 19.42 1.84
N LEU A 77 10.31 20.73 2.07
CA LEU A 77 9.47 21.46 3.02
C LEU A 77 7.99 21.41 2.63
N TYR A 78 7.65 21.64 1.36
CA TYR A 78 6.28 21.50 0.88
C TYR A 78 5.77 20.06 1.04
N GLY A 79 6.59 19.06 0.74
CA GLY A 79 6.22 17.65 0.93
C GLY A 79 5.91 17.33 2.40
N VAL A 80 6.76 17.76 3.34
CA VAL A 80 6.54 17.55 4.78
C VAL A 80 5.30 18.29 5.28
N LEU A 81 5.12 19.56 4.89
CA LEU A 81 3.92 20.32 5.25
C LEU A 81 2.66 19.68 4.67
N GLY A 82 2.71 19.20 3.43
CA GLY A 82 1.61 18.49 2.79
C GLY A 82 1.27 17.18 3.49
N PHE A 83 2.28 16.42 3.90
CA PHE A 83 2.10 15.19 4.67
C PHE A 83 1.41 15.46 6.02
N ILE A 84 1.89 16.45 6.78
CA ILE A 84 1.30 16.86 8.05
C ILE A 84 -0.15 17.32 7.85
N LEU A 85 -0.39 18.16 6.84
CA LEU A 85 -1.74 18.64 6.53
C LEU A 85 -2.71 17.49 6.19
N GLY A 86 -2.25 16.51 5.41
CA GLY A 86 -3.07 15.33 5.11
C GLY A 86 -3.30 14.43 6.33
N LEU A 87 -2.30 14.25 7.20
CA LEU A 87 -2.45 13.45 8.43
C LEU A 87 -3.54 14.01 9.34
N PHE A 88 -3.59 15.34 9.52
CA PHE A 88 -4.60 15.98 10.37
C PHE A 88 -5.92 16.28 9.65
N SER A 89 -6.03 15.97 8.36
CA SER A 89 -7.21 16.31 7.56
C SER A 89 -8.52 15.74 8.10
N ARG A 90 -8.50 14.55 8.72
CA ARG A 90 -9.65 13.92 9.39
C ARG A 90 -10.37 14.84 10.38
N TYR A 91 -9.62 15.69 11.08
CA TYR A 91 -10.17 16.55 12.13
C TYR A 91 -10.89 17.79 11.58
N TYR A 92 -11.04 17.91 10.25
CA TYR A 92 -11.74 19.03 9.65
C TYR A 92 -13.18 19.16 10.14
N THR A 93 -13.84 18.08 10.54
CA THR A 93 -15.24 18.11 11.01
C THR A 93 -15.37 18.78 12.38
N THR A 94 -14.40 18.56 13.26
CA THR A 94 -14.37 19.10 14.64
C THR A 94 -13.83 20.52 14.72
N ASP A 95 -13.21 21.03 13.65
CA ASP A 95 -12.66 22.38 13.60
C ASP A 95 -13.78 23.45 13.55
N PRO A 96 -13.84 24.39 14.51
CA PRO A 96 -14.82 25.47 14.50
C PRO A 96 -14.52 26.58 13.47
N PHE A 97 -13.27 26.73 13.02
CA PHE A 97 -12.87 27.84 12.15
C PHE A 97 -12.99 27.46 10.67
N ILE A 98 -13.77 28.24 9.91
CA ILE A 98 -14.17 27.90 8.52
C ILE A 98 -12.98 27.74 7.58
N VAL A 99 -11.95 28.59 7.70
CA VAL A 99 -10.82 28.58 6.76
C VAL A 99 -9.93 27.35 6.96
N THR A 100 -9.60 27.02 8.21
CA THR A 100 -8.79 25.83 8.54
C THR A 100 -9.59 24.56 8.28
N LYS A 101 -10.89 24.55 8.58
CA LYS A 101 -11.83 23.49 8.18
C LYS A 101 -11.80 23.25 6.68
N ALA A 102 -11.89 24.28 5.84
CA ALA A 102 -11.84 24.12 4.38
C ALA A 102 -10.48 23.58 3.89
N LEU A 103 -9.39 24.08 4.46
CA LEU A 103 -8.03 23.65 4.14
C LEU A 103 -7.79 22.17 4.50
N MET A 104 -8.31 21.73 5.64
CA MET A 104 -8.22 20.33 6.10
C MET A 104 -9.23 19.41 5.39
N ALA A 105 -10.40 19.92 5.01
CA ALA A 105 -11.43 19.14 4.31
C ALA A 105 -10.97 18.71 2.91
N LEU A 106 -10.21 19.56 2.22
CA LEU A 106 -9.78 19.31 0.85
C LEU A 106 -8.94 18.02 0.71
N PRO A 107 -7.87 17.80 1.49
CA PRO A 107 -7.16 16.52 1.56
C PRO A 107 -8.07 15.32 1.77
N TYR A 108 -8.99 15.43 2.74
CA TYR A 108 -9.86 14.33 3.15
C TYR A 108 -10.83 13.96 2.04
N LYS A 109 -11.48 14.95 1.42
CA LYS A 109 -12.44 14.72 0.33
C LYS A 109 -11.78 14.27 -0.97
N LEU A 110 -10.56 14.72 -1.25
CA LEU A 110 -9.80 14.19 -2.37
C LEU A 110 -9.43 12.71 -2.17
N ALA A 111 -9.10 12.30 -0.95
CA ALA A 111 -8.86 10.90 -0.63
C ALA A 111 -10.11 10.04 -0.76
N GLU A 112 -11.24 10.49 -0.23
CA GLU A 112 -12.53 9.82 -0.39
C GLU A 112 -12.88 9.64 -1.88
N PHE A 113 -12.75 10.71 -2.67
CA PHE A 113 -12.97 10.67 -4.11
C PHE A 113 -12.03 9.69 -4.84
N ALA A 114 -10.74 9.67 -4.47
CA ALA A 114 -9.75 8.81 -5.11
C ALA A 114 -9.95 7.32 -4.75
N LEU A 115 -10.49 7.01 -3.57
CA LEU A 115 -10.77 5.64 -3.12
C LEU A 115 -12.12 5.10 -3.62
N SER A 116 -13.09 5.99 -3.87
CA SER A 116 -14.46 5.63 -4.26
C SER A 116 -14.55 4.62 -5.44
N PRO A 117 -13.79 4.76 -6.55
CA PRO A 117 -13.85 3.82 -7.66
C PRO A 117 -13.49 2.38 -7.29
N PHE A 118 -12.70 2.20 -6.22
CA PHE A 118 -12.15 0.90 -5.82
C PHE A 118 -12.95 0.25 -4.68
N PHE A 119 -13.46 1.06 -3.74
CA PHE A 119 -14.04 0.54 -2.49
C PHE A 119 -15.50 0.96 -2.23
N SER A 120 -16.13 1.74 -3.11
CA SER A 120 -17.54 2.16 -2.93
C SER A 120 -18.52 0.99 -2.82
N LYS A 121 -18.23 -0.16 -3.46
CA LYS A 121 -19.04 -1.38 -3.33
C LYS A 121 -19.08 -1.95 -1.91
N ASN A 122 -18.07 -1.64 -1.11
CA ASN A 122 -17.96 -2.09 0.27
C ASN A 122 -18.64 -1.12 1.25
N ALA A 123 -19.07 0.06 0.78
CA ALA A 123 -19.72 1.04 1.62
C ALA A 123 -21.08 0.52 2.07
N ILE A 124 -21.33 0.58 3.38
CA ILE A 124 -22.63 0.24 3.93
C ILE A 124 -23.65 1.31 3.52
N SER A 125 -24.85 0.87 3.14
CA SER A 125 -26.01 1.74 2.91
C SER A 125 -26.25 2.66 4.12
N PRO A 126 -26.58 3.95 3.93
CA PRO A 126 -26.91 4.86 5.03
C PRO A 126 -28.00 4.35 5.97
N TRP A 127 -28.94 3.56 5.45
CA TRP A 127 -30.01 2.94 6.24
C TRP A 127 -29.50 1.78 7.10
N ASP A 128 -28.55 1.02 6.56
CA ASP A 128 -27.92 -0.09 7.25
C ASP A 128 -27.01 0.47 8.36
N GLN A 129 -26.33 1.62 8.19
CA GLN A 129 -25.43 2.23 9.18
C GLN A 129 -26.02 2.39 10.59
N TRP A 130 -27.34 2.60 10.73
CA TRP A 130 -28.01 2.70 12.04
C TRP A 130 -27.89 1.42 12.87
N HIS A 131 -27.75 0.26 12.22
CA HIS A 131 -27.59 -1.04 12.87
C HIS A 131 -26.11 -1.38 13.16
N TYR A 132 -25.17 -0.55 12.67
CA TYR A 132 -23.74 -0.79 12.79
C TYR A 132 -23.19 0.12 13.88
N ARG A 133 -22.94 -0.44 15.07
CA ARG A 133 -22.43 0.33 16.22
C ARG A 133 -21.01 0.89 16.01
N VAL A 134 -20.31 0.49 14.95
CA VAL A 134 -18.94 0.93 14.66
C VAL A 134 -18.75 1.19 13.16
N THR A 135 -19.19 2.34 12.68
CA THR A 135 -18.75 2.88 11.39
C THR A 135 -17.77 4.04 11.65
N MET A 136 -16.52 3.89 11.22
CA MET A 136 -15.48 4.93 11.33
C MET A 136 -14.95 5.30 9.93
N GLY A 137 -14.58 6.57 9.76
CA GLY A 137 -13.85 7.08 8.59
C GLY A 137 -14.66 7.22 7.30
N PHE A 138 -14.02 6.94 6.15
CA PHE A 138 -14.65 7.04 4.81
C PHE A 138 -15.84 6.08 4.60
N GLY A 139 -16.08 5.12 5.50
CA GLY A 139 -17.18 4.16 5.39
C GLY A 139 -16.92 3.00 4.41
N TYR A 140 -15.74 2.93 3.78
CA TYR A 140 -15.37 1.88 2.82
C TYR A 140 -14.87 0.57 3.45
N PHE A 141 -14.50 0.58 4.73
CA PHE A 141 -13.92 -0.57 5.44
C PHE A 141 -14.73 -0.94 6.68
N PRO A 142 -16.04 -1.23 6.52
CA PRO A 142 -16.95 -1.45 7.64
C PRO A 142 -16.53 -2.58 8.59
N TYR A 143 -15.90 -3.62 8.06
CA TYR A 143 -15.52 -4.80 8.83
C TYR A 143 -14.07 -4.79 9.30
N HIS A 144 -13.34 -3.68 9.12
CA HIS A 144 -11.95 -3.56 9.55
C HIS A 144 -11.64 -2.14 10.04
N PRO A 145 -12.02 -1.78 11.28
CA PRO A 145 -11.93 -0.41 11.77
C PRO A 145 -10.49 0.12 11.85
N ILE A 146 -9.52 -0.75 12.15
CA ILE A 146 -8.11 -0.39 12.18
C ILE A 146 -7.62 -0.01 10.78
N LEU A 147 -7.91 -0.83 9.76
CA LEU A 147 -7.57 -0.52 8.38
C LEU A 147 -8.28 0.76 7.92
N GLY A 148 -9.56 0.91 8.27
CA GLY A 148 -10.32 2.14 8.01
C GLY A 148 -9.61 3.38 8.56
N ALA A 149 -9.18 3.36 9.82
CA ALA A 149 -8.43 4.46 10.43
C ALA A 149 -7.09 4.71 9.74
N VAL A 150 -6.30 3.66 9.47
CA VAL A 150 -5.01 3.77 8.76
C VAL A 150 -5.20 4.40 7.38
N VAL A 151 -6.20 3.97 6.62
CA VAL A 151 -6.51 4.50 5.29
C VAL A 151 -6.95 5.96 5.36
N GLU A 152 -7.73 6.32 6.38
CA GLU A 152 -8.18 7.68 6.64
C GLU A 152 -7.05 8.65 6.98
N PHE A 153 -5.98 8.18 7.64
CA PHE A 153 -4.80 9.01 7.93
C PHE A 153 -3.82 9.07 6.75
N ILE A 154 -3.51 7.91 6.15
CA ILE A 154 -2.42 7.79 5.18
C ILE A 154 -2.84 8.29 3.80
N THR A 155 -4.07 8.01 3.34
CA THR A 155 -4.47 8.35 1.97
C THR A 155 -4.50 9.86 1.71
N PRO A 156 -5.10 10.69 2.59
CA PRO A 156 -5.00 12.14 2.44
C PRO A 156 -3.55 12.64 2.51
N ALA A 157 -2.74 12.08 3.40
CA ALA A 157 -1.32 12.43 3.54
C ALA A 157 -0.55 12.17 2.23
N ILE A 158 -0.75 11.03 1.59
CA ILE A 158 -0.13 10.70 0.29
C ILE A 158 -0.56 11.71 -0.78
N ILE A 159 -1.88 11.95 -0.93
CA ILE A 159 -2.42 12.83 -1.98
C ILE A 159 -1.90 14.25 -1.83
N VAL A 160 -1.98 14.82 -0.62
CA VAL A 160 -1.52 16.20 -0.39
C VAL A 160 -0.02 16.31 -0.52
N THR A 161 0.75 15.30 -0.10
CA THR A 161 2.20 15.29 -0.30
C THR A 161 2.53 15.39 -1.79
N PHE A 162 1.84 14.63 -2.65
CA PHE A 162 2.03 14.73 -4.10
C PHE A 162 1.65 16.10 -4.65
N ILE A 163 0.51 16.66 -4.24
CA ILE A 163 0.06 17.99 -4.66
C ILE A 163 1.06 19.07 -4.20
N ALA A 164 1.52 19.01 -2.95
CA ALA A 164 2.43 19.98 -2.37
C ALA A 164 3.82 19.92 -3.02
N ILE A 165 4.34 18.73 -3.31
CA ILE A 165 5.59 18.57 -4.07
C ILE A 165 5.43 19.09 -5.50
N MET A 166 4.29 18.84 -6.15
CA MET A 166 3.99 19.39 -7.48
C MET A 166 4.02 20.92 -7.47
N ILE A 167 3.37 21.56 -6.50
CA ILE A 167 3.41 23.01 -6.32
C ILE A 167 4.85 23.48 -6.06
N GLY A 168 5.57 22.82 -5.16
CA GLY A 168 6.97 23.12 -4.88
C GLY A 168 7.86 23.06 -6.12
N HIS A 169 7.61 22.10 -7.00
CA HIS A 169 8.35 21.93 -8.26
C HIS A 169 7.98 22.98 -9.31
N LEU A 170 6.71 23.41 -9.36
CA LEU A 170 6.21 24.46 -10.27
C LEU A 170 6.70 25.86 -9.87
N VAL A 171 6.84 26.11 -8.56
CA VAL A 171 7.35 27.37 -7.99
C VAL A 171 8.89 27.42 -7.99
N SER A 172 9.56 26.31 -8.32
CA SER A 172 11.02 26.23 -8.38
C SER A 172 11.59 26.78 -9.70
N ASP A 173 12.86 27.18 -9.68
CA ASP A 173 13.50 27.84 -10.82
C ASP A 173 13.60 26.92 -12.05
N LYS A 174 13.04 27.38 -13.18
CA LYS A 174 13.03 26.67 -14.47
C LYS A 174 14.43 26.37 -15.01
N ARG A 175 15.46 27.13 -14.60
CA ARG A 175 16.87 26.94 -15.01
C ARG A 175 17.50 25.64 -14.48
N VAL A 176 16.96 25.13 -13.37
CA VAL A 176 17.44 23.93 -12.67
C VAL A 176 16.43 22.79 -12.77
N PHE A 177 15.13 23.11 -12.72
CA PHE A 177 14.05 22.13 -12.71
C PHE A 177 13.33 22.09 -14.05
N ARG A 178 13.77 21.18 -14.93
CA ARG A 178 13.12 20.95 -16.24
C ARG A 178 11.72 20.35 -16.05
N ARG A 179 10.72 20.91 -16.73
CA ARG A 179 9.31 20.43 -16.74
C ARG A 179 9.16 18.96 -17.15
N LYS A 180 10.10 18.40 -17.92
CA LYS A 180 10.13 16.96 -18.26
C LYS A 180 10.24 16.04 -17.03
N ASN A 181 10.80 16.53 -15.92
CA ASN A 181 10.93 15.76 -14.68
C ASN A 181 9.61 15.71 -13.88
N ILE A 182 8.68 16.64 -14.11
CA ILE A 182 7.35 16.63 -13.48
C ILE A 182 6.55 15.40 -13.93
N VAL A 183 6.66 15.01 -15.21
CA VAL A 183 5.98 13.80 -15.71
C VAL A 183 6.48 12.54 -15.01
N LYS A 184 7.80 12.43 -14.79
CA LYS A 184 8.39 11.32 -14.02
C LYS A 184 7.88 11.32 -12.57
N PHE A 185 7.70 12.49 -11.97
CA PHE A 185 7.16 12.63 -10.62
C PHE A 185 5.68 12.20 -10.55
N ILE A 186 4.85 12.64 -11.50
CA ILE A 186 3.45 12.22 -11.58
C ILE A 186 3.36 10.70 -11.75
N LEU A 187 4.18 10.12 -12.63
CA LEU A 187 4.24 8.67 -12.84
C LEU A 187 4.64 7.93 -11.56
N ALA A 188 5.67 8.42 -10.86
CA ALA A 188 6.08 7.86 -9.58
C ALA A 188 4.94 7.95 -8.54
N GLY A 189 4.20 9.05 -8.53
CA GLY A 189 3.06 9.22 -7.62
C GLY A 189 1.90 8.27 -7.92
N ILE A 190 1.59 8.06 -9.20
CA ILE A 190 0.62 7.05 -9.63
C ILE A 190 1.07 5.65 -9.19
N ILE A 191 2.35 5.31 -9.36
CA ILE A 191 2.87 4.00 -8.93
C ILE A 191 2.72 3.82 -7.41
N VAL A 192 3.14 4.80 -6.62
CA VAL A 192 3.03 4.75 -5.15
C VAL A 192 1.55 4.64 -4.71
N PHE A 193 0.67 5.41 -5.33
CA PHE A 193 -0.76 5.38 -5.01
C PHE A 193 -1.42 4.05 -5.42
N SER A 194 -1.06 3.49 -6.58
CA SER A 194 -1.52 2.17 -7.01
C SER A 194 -1.03 1.06 -6.09
N LEU A 195 0.24 1.11 -5.65
CA LEU A 195 0.78 0.18 -4.65
C LEU A 195 0.02 0.28 -3.33
N TRP A 196 -0.28 1.51 -2.88
CA TRP A 196 -1.07 1.75 -1.68
C TRP A 196 -2.47 1.13 -1.78
N ILE A 197 -3.19 1.38 -2.87
CA ILE A 197 -4.51 0.78 -3.11
C ILE A 197 -4.42 -0.75 -3.15
N GLY A 198 -3.40 -1.30 -3.83
CA GLY A 198 -3.19 -2.75 -3.91
C GLY A 198 -3.00 -3.39 -2.54
N VAL A 199 -2.15 -2.81 -1.69
CA VAL A 199 -1.92 -3.28 -0.31
C VAL A 199 -3.22 -3.24 0.50
N VAL A 200 -3.94 -2.11 0.46
CA VAL A 200 -5.22 -1.95 1.17
C VAL A 200 -6.25 -2.97 0.69
N HIS A 201 -6.33 -3.20 -0.62
CA HIS A 201 -7.24 -4.17 -1.21
C HIS A 201 -6.92 -5.61 -0.78
N ILE A 202 -5.64 -6.00 -0.77
CA ILE A 202 -5.20 -7.34 -0.33
C ILE A 202 -5.55 -7.56 1.14
N ILE A 203 -5.22 -6.61 2.02
CA ILE A 203 -5.49 -6.73 3.46
C ILE A 203 -7.00 -6.83 3.70
N TYR A 204 -7.79 -5.96 3.06
CA TYR A 204 -9.23 -5.97 3.24
C TYR A 204 -9.87 -7.24 2.68
N SER A 205 -9.50 -7.66 1.48
CA SER A 205 -10.01 -8.88 0.85
C SER A 205 -9.74 -10.11 1.72
N ARG A 206 -8.51 -10.24 2.26
CA ARG A 206 -8.18 -11.31 3.20
C ARG A 206 -9.06 -11.27 4.46
N THR A 207 -9.34 -10.07 4.97
CA THR A 207 -10.21 -9.90 6.14
C THR A 207 -11.63 -10.35 5.83
N ILE A 208 -12.16 -10.00 4.66
CA ILE A 208 -13.49 -10.46 4.22
C ILE A 208 -13.52 -11.97 4.11
N THR A 209 -12.55 -12.59 3.45
CA THR A 209 -12.48 -14.06 3.33
C THR A 209 -12.45 -14.75 4.69
N GLN A 210 -11.64 -14.25 5.62
CA GLN A 210 -11.59 -14.79 6.99
C GLN A 210 -12.94 -14.71 7.70
N ILE A 211 -13.64 -13.59 7.55
CA ILE A 211 -14.96 -13.39 8.15
C ILE A 211 -15.99 -14.31 7.50
N GLU A 212 -15.98 -14.41 6.18
CA GLU A 212 -16.90 -15.23 5.39
C GLU A 212 -16.75 -16.73 5.63
N GLU A 213 -15.54 -17.17 5.97
CA GLU A 213 -15.22 -18.55 6.34
C GLU A 213 -15.29 -18.79 7.86
N LEU A 214 -15.67 -17.78 8.66
CA LEU A 214 -15.64 -17.81 10.13
C LEU A 214 -14.28 -18.28 10.70
N ASN A 215 -13.20 -18.05 9.97
CA ASN A 215 -11.87 -18.58 10.29
C ASN A 215 -11.04 -17.55 11.07
N GLY A 216 -10.34 -18.02 12.10
CA GLY A 216 -9.44 -17.18 12.89
C GLY A 216 -10.18 -16.23 13.83
N ILE A 217 -11.33 -16.66 14.35
CA ILE A 217 -12.04 -15.97 15.43
C ILE A 217 -11.10 -15.87 16.63
N LYS A 218 -10.85 -14.63 17.05
CA LYS A 218 -10.00 -14.30 18.21
C LYS A 218 -10.84 -14.19 19.48
N SER A 219 -12.03 -13.60 19.36
CA SER A 219 -12.97 -13.48 20.46
C SER A 219 -14.39 -13.28 19.97
N VAL A 220 -15.35 -13.67 20.80
CA VAL A 220 -16.78 -13.46 20.58
C VAL A 220 -17.35 -12.79 21.81
N ILE A 221 -18.08 -11.70 21.62
CA ILE A 221 -18.88 -11.07 22.67
C ILE A 221 -20.33 -11.41 22.41
N ILE A 222 -20.99 -11.97 23.42
CA ILE A 222 -22.38 -12.40 23.37
C ILE A 222 -23.22 -11.34 24.07
N TYR A 223 -24.24 -10.88 23.37
CA TYR A 223 -25.26 -9.99 23.89
C TYR A 223 -26.60 -10.69 23.83
N GLU A 224 -27.42 -10.48 24.85
CA GLU A 224 -28.85 -10.77 24.78
C GLU A 224 -29.54 -9.56 24.17
N ARG A 225 -30.46 -9.81 23.25
CA ARG A 225 -31.19 -8.78 22.52
C ARG A 225 -32.68 -8.95 22.73
N ASP A 226 -33.27 -7.95 23.36
CA ASP A 226 -34.70 -7.74 23.46
C ASP A 226 -35.17 -6.69 22.46
N GLU A 227 -36.49 -6.58 22.24
CA GLU A 227 -37.11 -5.63 21.30
C GLU A 227 -36.62 -4.17 21.45
N ARG A 228 -36.12 -3.79 22.63
CA ARG A 228 -35.72 -2.41 22.96
C ARG A 228 -34.34 -2.27 23.57
N SER A 229 -33.62 -3.36 23.83
CA SER A 229 -32.33 -3.28 24.53
C SER A 229 -31.38 -4.41 24.16
N THR A 230 -30.09 -4.16 24.35
CA THR A 230 -29.06 -5.19 24.27
C THR A 230 -28.25 -5.19 25.55
N SER A 231 -28.26 -6.28 26.28
CA SER A 231 -27.47 -6.51 27.48
C SER A 231 -26.22 -7.30 27.11
N TRP A 232 -25.08 -6.85 27.61
CA TRP A 232 -23.85 -7.65 27.53
C TRP A 232 -23.98 -8.86 28.45
N LEU A 233 -23.68 -10.05 27.95
CA LEU A 233 -23.72 -11.29 28.74
C LEU A 233 -22.31 -11.76 29.08
N ILE A 234 -21.53 -12.07 28.05
CA ILE A 234 -20.21 -12.69 28.22
C ILE A 234 -19.30 -12.31 27.05
N LYS A 235 -18.00 -12.31 27.31
CA LYS A 235 -16.97 -12.27 26.27
C LYS A 235 -16.13 -13.52 26.35
N ILE A 236 -16.03 -14.27 25.26
CA ILE A 236 -15.14 -15.42 25.11
C ILE A 236 -13.92 -14.97 24.31
N ASP A 237 -12.73 -15.07 24.90
CA ASP A 237 -11.46 -14.71 24.28
C ASP A 237 -10.31 -15.61 24.78
N GLN A 238 -9.11 -15.38 24.27
CA GLN A 238 -7.91 -16.17 24.60
C GLN A 238 -7.62 -16.30 26.11
N TYR A 239 -8.11 -15.40 26.96
CA TYR A 239 -7.84 -15.42 28.40
C TYR A 239 -8.81 -16.31 29.18
N ASN A 240 -9.94 -16.69 28.58
CA ASN A 240 -10.95 -17.54 29.23
C ASN A 240 -11.30 -18.80 28.43
N LEU A 241 -10.45 -19.21 27.48
CA LEU A 241 -10.54 -20.51 26.79
C LEU A 241 -10.34 -21.71 27.72
N GLY A 242 -9.76 -21.50 28.90
CA GLY A 242 -9.61 -22.54 29.92
C GLY A 242 -10.89 -22.83 30.71
N ILE A 243 -11.94 -22.02 30.51
CA ILE A 243 -13.26 -22.28 31.08
C ILE A 243 -13.94 -23.37 30.24
N GLU A 244 -14.56 -24.32 30.92
CA GLU A 244 -15.29 -25.44 30.31
C GLU A 244 -16.27 -24.93 29.22
N ASN A 245 -16.35 -25.64 28.09
CA ASN A 245 -17.23 -25.35 26.95
C ASN A 245 -16.89 -24.12 26.09
N HIS A 246 -16.04 -23.17 26.54
CA HIS A 246 -15.71 -21.96 25.77
C HIS A 246 -14.90 -22.25 24.50
N ALA A 247 -13.87 -23.09 24.60
CA ALA A 247 -13.04 -23.45 23.46
C ALA A 247 -13.80 -24.32 22.45
N GLU A 248 -14.66 -25.21 22.93
CA GLU A 248 -15.54 -26.05 22.12
C GLU A 248 -16.55 -25.21 21.35
N PHE A 249 -17.22 -24.27 22.02
CA PHE A 249 -18.15 -23.34 21.38
C PHE A 249 -17.53 -22.52 20.23
N LEU A 250 -16.31 -21.99 20.42
CA LEU A 250 -15.62 -21.26 19.35
C LEU A 250 -15.24 -22.17 18.18
N SER A 251 -14.80 -23.40 18.47
CA SER A 251 -14.48 -24.40 17.45
C SER A 251 -15.72 -24.75 16.64
N ASP A 252 -16.85 -24.98 17.30
CA ASP A 252 -18.12 -25.31 16.67
C ASP A 252 -18.63 -24.20 15.75
N ILE A 253 -18.59 -22.94 16.21
CA ILE A 253 -18.98 -21.80 15.36
C ILE A 253 -18.08 -21.69 14.13
N SER A 254 -16.77 -21.91 14.29
CA SER A 254 -15.84 -21.88 13.15
C SER A 254 -16.14 -22.97 12.11
N ASN A 255 -16.87 -24.03 12.49
CA ASN A 255 -17.27 -25.13 11.63
C ASN A 255 -18.74 -25.04 11.17
N ALA A 256 -19.44 -23.93 11.47
CA ALA A 256 -20.83 -23.76 11.12
C ALA A 256 -21.06 -23.83 9.60
N GLU A 257 -22.11 -24.56 9.18
CA GLU A 257 -22.40 -24.75 7.77
C GLU A 257 -23.04 -23.50 7.16
N ILE A 258 -22.52 -23.08 6.00
CA ILE A 258 -23.11 -21.99 5.22
C ILE A 258 -24.41 -22.49 4.58
N ILE A 259 -25.51 -21.81 4.88
CA ILE A 259 -26.79 -22.08 4.24
C ILE A 259 -26.93 -21.18 3.01
N ASN A 260 -26.95 -21.76 1.81
CA ASN A 260 -27.22 -21.04 0.56
C ASN A 260 -28.72 -20.76 0.37
N SER A 261 -29.39 -20.22 1.39
CA SER A 261 -30.80 -19.82 1.31
C SER A 261 -30.94 -18.31 1.54
N THR A 262 -31.96 -17.72 0.91
CA THR A 262 -32.36 -16.34 1.16
C THR A 262 -33.31 -16.31 2.34
N TYR A 263 -32.80 -16.61 3.54
CA TYR A 263 -33.58 -16.41 4.76
C TYR A 263 -33.63 -14.92 5.08
N TYR A 264 -34.80 -14.33 4.90
CA TYR A 264 -35.13 -12.98 5.36
C TYR A 264 -35.71 -13.08 6.78
N GLY A 265 -34.88 -13.45 7.74
CA GLY A 265 -35.21 -13.17 9.14
C GLY A 265 -35.30 -11.66 9.30
N GLU A 266 -36.32 -11.16 9.99
CA GLU A 266 -36.35 -9.74 10.36
C GLU A 266 -35.15 -9.47 11.26
N ILE A 267 -34.19 -8.67 10.76
CA ILE A 267 -33.11 -8.11 11.57
C ILE A 267 -33.77 -7.30 12.68
N GLY A 268 -33.87 -7.86 13.89
CA GLY A 268 -34.58 -7.21 15.00
C GLY A 268 -35.45 -8.10 15.91
N SER A 269 -35.57 -9.40 15.65
CA SER A 269 -36.23 -10.32 16.60
C SER A 269 -35.42 -10.53 17.89
N THR A 270 -36.10 -10.96 18.94
CA THR A 270 -35.50 -11.38 20.23
C THR A 270 -34.54 -12.54 20.02
N GLY A 271 -33.38 -12.53 20.69
CA GLY A 271 -32.39 -13.60 20.55
C GLY A 271 -31.00 -13.20 21.04
N TYR A 272 -29.96 -13.82 20.48
CA TYR A 272 -28.56 -13.49 20.81
C TYR A 272 -27.90 -12.68 19.69
N GLU A 273 -27.17 -11.64 20.05
CA GLU A 273 -26.29 -10.91 19.14
C GLU A 273 -24.84 -11.28 19.46
N LEU A 274 -24.12 -11.77 18.46
CA LEU A 274 -22.74 -12.23 18.59
C LEU A 274 -21.82 -11.25 17.85
N ALA A 275 -20.92 -10.58 18.58
CA ALA A 275 -19.90 -9.70 18.01
C ALA A 275 -18.55 -10.40 17.98
N PHE A 276 -18.08 -10.69 16.77
CA PHE A 276 -16.83 -11.39 16.50
C PHE A 276 -15.69 -10.40 16.29
N GLU A 277 -14.54 -10.70 16.88
CA GLU A 277 -13.25 -10.14 16.49
C GLU A 277 -12.39 -11.24 15.87
N PHE A 278 -11.79 -10.94 14.73
CA PHE A 278 -10.94 -11.86 13.97
C PHE A 278 -9.47 -11.47 14.07
N ASN A 279 -8.60 -12.47 13.93
CA ASN A 279 -7.17 -12.25 13.80
C ASN A 279 -6.87 -11.33 12.61
N GLY A 280 -6.08 -10.28 12.83
CA GLY A 280 -5.82 -9.23 11.83
C GLY A 280 -6.68 -7.97 11.99
N GLY A 281 -7.66 -7.96 12.90
CA GLY A 281 -8.43 -6.77 13.24
C GLY A 281 -9.76 -6.62 12.50
N GLY A 282 -10.24 -7.72 11.90
CA GLY A 282 -11.59 -7.83 11.36
C GLY A 282 -12.64 -7.85 12.49
N ARG A 283 -13.80 -7.23 12.26
CA ARG A 283 -14.93 -7.25 13.18
C ARG A 283 -16.23 -7.47 12.42
N MET A 284 -17.10 -8.31 12.94
CA MET A 284 -18.43 -8.51 12.40
C MET A 284 -19.42 -8.84 13.51
N ILE A 285 -20.68 -8.44 13.32
CA ILE A 285 -21.78 -8.81 14.19
C ILE A 285 -22.66 -9.80 13.44
N GLY A 286 -23.27 -10.74 14.15
CA GLY A 286 -24.37 -11.52 13.63
C GLY A 286 -25.46 -11.74 14.67
N GLN A 287 -26.65 -12.07 14.18
CA GLN A 287 -27.82 -12.35 14.99
C GLN A 287 -28.11 -13.84 14.93
N LEU A 288 -28.38 -14.42 16.09
CA LEU A 288 -28.71 -15.82 16.25
C LEU A 288 -30.15 -15.94 16.72
N ASP A 289 -30.96 -16.62 15.91
CA ASP A 289 -32.35 -16.95 16.22
C ASP A 289 -32.45 -18.24 17.06
N GLU A 290 -33.60 -18.45 17.70
CA GLU A 290 -33.89 -19.65 18.51
C GLU A 290 -33.80 -20.95 17.69
N SER A 291 -34.02 -20.86 16.37
CA SER A 291 -33.88 -21.96 15.41
C SER A 291 -32.43 -22.38 15.12
N GLY A 292 -31.44 -21.67 15.67
CA GLY A 292 -30.01 -21.87 15.37
C GLY A 292 -29.56 -21.24 14.06
N ALA A 293 -30.44 -20.51 13.38
CA ALA A 293 -30.10 -19.72 12.21
C ALA A 293 -29.27 -18.48 12.63
N PHE A 294 -28.04 -18.39 12.13
CA PHE A 294 -27.10 -17.32 12.41
C PHE A 294 -26.90 -16.43 11.18
N ILE A 295 -27.41 -15.19 11.26
CA ILE A 295 -27.35 -14.21 10.18
C ILE A 295 -26.23 -13.21 10.48
N MET A 296 -25.17 -13.23 9.69
CA MET A 296 -24.11 -12.24 9.76
C MET A 296 -24.51 -10.92 9.09
N GLN A 297 -23.85 -9.84 9.51
CA GLN A 297 -24.09 -8.49 9.00
C GLN A 297 -23.87 -8.33 7.48
N ASN A 298 -22.97 -9.13 6.90
CA ASN A 298 -22.77 -9.23 5.44
C ASN A 298 -23.90 -10.00 4.72
N ARG A 299 -24.98 -10.36 5.43
CA ARG A 299 -26.13 -11.14 4.97
C ARG A 299 -25.81 -12.60 4.62
N ARG A 300 -24.68 -13.13 5.09
CA ARG A 300 -24.43 -14.58 5.04
C ARG A 300 -25.18 -15.28 6.17
N LEU A 301 -25.73 -16.43 5.86
CA LEU A 301 -26.50 -17.26 6.77
C LEU A 301 -25.71 -18.53 7.07
N TYR A 302 -25.66 -18.88 8.35
CA TYR A 302 -25.04 -20.09 8.85
C TYR A 302 -26.05 -20.86 9.71
N GLN A 303 -25.95 -22.19 9.72
CA GLN A 303 -26.70 -23.02 10.64
C GLN A 303 -25.77 -23.45 11.78
N LEU A 304 -26.13 -23.12 13.01
CA LEU A 304 -25.51 -23.75 14.18
C LEU A 304 -26.19 -25.09 14.44
N SER A 305 -25.41 -26.08 14.90
CA SER A 305 -25.93 -27.38 15.32
C SER A 305 -26.70 -27.24 16.63
N GLU A 306 -27.58 -28.20 16.93
CA GLU A 306 -28.29 -28.22 18.22
C GLU A 306 -27.32 -28.31 19.41
N ASP A 307 -26.19 -29.02 19.24
CA ASP A 307 -25.15 -29.14 20.26
C ASP A 307 -24.50 -27.79 20.55
N THR A 308 -24.16 -27.02 19.52
CA THR A 308 -23.61 -25.66 19.66
C THR A 308 -24.60 -24.70 20.30
N MET A 309 -25.89 -24.83 19.99
CA MET A 309 -26.97 -24.06 20.63
C MET A 309 -27.13 -24.42 22.11
N ASN A 310 -26.98 -25.69 22.46
CA ASN A 310 -27.03 -26.14 23.86
C ASN A 310 -25.80 -25.66 24.64
N LEU A 311 -24.60 -25.72 24.04
CA LEU A 311 -23.38 -25.14 24.60
C LEU A 311 -23.54 -23.65 24.90
N LEU A 312 -24.10 -22.88 23.96
CA LEU A 312 -24.38 -21.45 24.16
C LEU A 312 -25.29 -21.21 25.37
N LYS A 313 -26.41 -21.95 25.48
CA LYS A 313 -27.34 -21.82 26.60
C LYS A 313 -26.69 -22.16 27.95
N GLN A 314 -25.78 -23.13 27.97
CA GLN A 314 -25.03 -23.48 29.18
C GLN A 314 -24.06 -22.37 29.58
N ILE A 315 -23.33 -21.81 28.61
CA ILE A 315 -22.38 -20.70 28.85
C ILE A 315 -23.12 -19.49 29.41
N VAL A 316 -24.20 -19.06 28.75
CA VAL A 316 -25.00 -17.90 29.17
C VAL A 316 -25.70 -18.16 30.52
N GLY A 317 -26.25 -19.36 30.72
CA GLY A 317 -26.98 -19.72 31.94
C GLY A 317 -26.11 -19.87 33.20
N ARG A 318 -24.81 -20.13 33.05
CA ARG A 318 -23.86 -20.28 34.18
C ARG A 318 -23.41 -18.92 34.73
N ASP A 319 -23.02 -18.00 33.85
CA ASP A 319 -22.47 -16.70 34.26
C ASP A 319 -23.54 -15.77 34.87
N ILE A 320 -24.80 -15.83 34.43
CA ILE A 320 -25.91 -15.09 35.06
C ILE A 320 -26.14 -15.51 36.53
N ASN A 321 -25.79 -16.75 36.89
CA ASN A 321 -25.92 -17.26 38.25
C ASN A 321 -24.68 -16.96 39.12
N GLU A 322 -23.50 -16.77 38.53
CA GLU A 322 -22.29 -16.35 39.25
C GLU A 322 -22.29 -14.84 39.56
N GLU A 323 -22.84 -13.97 38.70
CA GLU A 323 -22.99 -12.53 39.01
C GLU A 323 -24.04 -12.21 40.09
N LYS A 324 -24.90 -13.18 40.45
CA LYS A 324 -25.94 -13.03 41.48
C LYS A 324 -25.53 -13.51 42.88
N ASN A 325 -24.32 -14.06 43.04
CA ASN A 325 -23.76 -14.49 44.33
C ASN A 325 -22.54 -13.64 44.72
#